data_AF-A0A6M1YMR1-F1
#
_entry.id   AF-A0A6M1YMR1-F1
#
_cell.length_a   1.000
_cell.length_b   1.000
_cell.length_c   1.000
_cell.angle_alpha   90.00
_cell.angle_beta   90.00
_cell.angle_gamma   90.00
#
_symmetry.space_group_name_H-M   'P 1'
#
loop_
_entity.id
_entity.type
_entity.pdbx_description
1 polymer ?
#
loop_
_entity_poly.entity_id
_entity_poly.type
_entity_poly.pdbx_seq_one_letter_code
_entity_poly.pdbx_strand_id
1 'polypeptide(L)'
;LNIADVFKDRVKVKNKYGKIFDLDLNNIFFILQKKCDIFYQVYEKTSDEKYKMYLIESFLEMVHNRTKKLIIDDDIGKKRRNWGLFDNKAVTIDIGRWYFDEKLQTPAGYKKEMIKATKILKKYLEDNEPEKISFLNENLDKYFEEFESHVF
;
A
#
# COMPACT_ATOMS: atom_id res chain seq x y z
N LEU A 1 -24.94 1.36 -2.63
CA LEU A 1 -25.29 1.14 -1.21
C LEU A 1 -25.40 2.51 -0.56
N ASN A 2 -26.61 2.93 -0.22
CA ASN A 2 -26.79 4.17 0.53
C ASN A 2 -26.30 3.90 1.97
N ILE A 3 -25.33 4.68 2.46
CA ILE A 3 -24.70 4.44 3.78
C ILE A 3 -25.73 4.54 4.92
N ALA A 4 -26.79 5.33 4.71
CA ALA A 4 -27.93 5.47 5.60
C ALA A 4 -28.74 4.17 5.79
N ASP A 5 -28.69 3.24 4.83
CA ASP A 5 -29.41 1.96 4.94
C ASP A 5 -28.67 0.93 5.81
N VAL A 6 -27.38 1.16 6.10
CA VAL A 6 -26.49 0.21 6.81
C VAL A 6 -26.32 0.55 8.29
N PHE A 7 -26.33 1.83 8.65
CA PHE A 7 -26.17 2.27 10.03
C PHE A 7 -27.48 2.87 10.54
N LYS A 8 -27.96 2.39 11.70
CA LYS A 8 -28.99 3.09 12.46
C LYS A 8 -28.50 4.52 12.73
N ASP A 9 -29.42 5.49 12.76
CA ASP A 9 -29.13 6.92 12.94
C ASP A 9 -28.18 7.23 14.12
N ARG A 10 -28.11 6.32 15.11
CA ARG A 10 -27.25 6.48 16.29
C ARG A 10 -26.31 5.29 16.49
N VAL A 11 -25.05 5.60 16.81
CA VAL A 11 -23.99 4.62 17.10
C VAL A 11 -23.32 4.90 18.44
N LYS A 12 -23.10 3.84 19.24
CA LYS A 12 -22.31 3.92 20.48
C LYS A 12 -20.84 3.66 20.19
N VAL A 13 -20.00 4.65 20.46
CA VAL A 13 -18.54 4.54 20.30
C VAL A 13 -17.84 4.59 21.65
N LYS A 14 -16.85 3.73 21.85
CA LYS A 14 -16.01 3.71 23.05
C LYS A 14 -14.65 4.31 22.72
N ASN A 15 -14.24 5.35 23.44
CA ASN A 15 -12.91 5.92 23.25
C ASN A 15 -11.83 5.08 23.95
N LYS A 16 -10.55 5.44 23.76
CA LYS A 16 -9.40 4.75 24.37
C LYS A 16 -9.38 4.76 25.91
N TYR A 17 -10.13 5.66 26.56
CA TYR A 17 -10.28 5.74 28.01
C TYR A 17 -11.51 4.97 28.52
N GLY A 18 -12.23 4.31 27.63
CA GLY A 18 -13.41 3.51 27.95
C GLY A 18 -14.72 4.28 28.10
N LYS A 19 -14.72 5.60 27.90
CA LYS A 19 -15.94 6.41 27.88
C LYS A 19 -16.75 6.09 26.63
N ILE A 20 -18.05 5.87 26.82
CA ILE A 20 -19.02 5.60 25.76
C ILE A 20 -19.69 6.92 25.36
N PHE A 21 -19.76 7.18 24.06
CA PHE A 21 -20.50 8.30 23.46
C PHE A 21 -21.59 7.72 22.58
N ASP A 22 -22.76 8.35 22.59
CA ASP A 22 -23.85 8.03 21.69
C ASP A 22 -23.92 9.12 20.62
N LEU A 23 -23.52 8.77 19.40
CA LEU A 23 -23.36 9.70 18.29
C LEU A 23 -24.54 9.58 17.33
N ASP A 24 -25.13 10.71 16.97
CA ASP A 24 -26.13 10.82 15.92
C ASP A 24 -25.44 11.09 14.57
N LEU A 25 -25.47 10.10 13.69
CA LEU A 25 -24.81 10.13 12.38
C LEU A 25 -25.42 11.17 11.43
N ASN A 26 -26.65 11.62 11.67
CA ASN A 26 -27.29 12.68 10.86
C ASN A 26 -26.70 14.07 11.17
N ASN A 27 -26.02 14.22 12.31
CA ASN A 27 -25.50 15.49 12.79
C ASN A 27 -23.97 15.59 12.75
N ILE A 28 -23.28 14.58 12.21
CA ILE A 28 -21.83 14.56 12.11
C ILE A 28 -21.36 14.04 10.76
N PHE A 29 -20.22 14.56 10.29
CA PHE A 29 -19.50 13.96 9.18
C PHE A 29 -18.69 12.77 9.67
N PHE A 30 -18.77 11.66 8.93
CA PHE A 30 -17.96 10.49 9.19
C PHE A 30 -17.51 9.84 7.89
N ILE A 31 -16.44 9.07 7.96
CA ILE A 31 -15.95 8.24 6.87
C ILE A 31 -16.01 6.80 7.34
N LEU A 32 -16.65 5.94 6.55
CA LEU A 32 -16.54 4.50 6.74
C LEU A 32 -15.26 4.01 6.07
N GLN A 33 -14.32 3.53 6.86
CA GLN A 33 -13.07 2.96 6.37
C GLN A 33 -13.03 1.46 6.66
N LYS A 34 -12.78 0.64 5.63
CA LYS A 34 -12.47 -0.78 5.85
C LYS A 34 -11.13 -0.90 6.57
N LYS A 35 -11.05 -1.79 7.56
CA LYS A 35 -9.79 -2.08 8.24
C LYS A 35 -8.88 -2.87 7.31
N CYS A 36 -7.58 -2.59 7.42
CA CYS A 36 -6.51 -3.31 6.76
C CYS A 36 -5.54 -3.81 7.83
N ASP A 37 -4.90 -4.93 7.59
CA ASP A 37 -3.75 -5.33 8.41
C ASP A 37 -2.52 -4.52 8.01
N ILE A 38 -1.59 -4.26 8.93
CA ILE A 38 -0.36 -3.52 8.59
C ILE A 38 0.61 -4.48 7.91
N PHE A 39 1.08 -4.12 6.71
CA PHE A 39 1.88 -5.00 5.84
C PHE A 39 3.06 -5.65 6.58
N TYR A 40 3.94 -4.84 7.18
CA TYR A 40 5.12 -5.35 7.86
C TYR A 40 4.79 -6.20 9.09
N GLN A 41 3.69 -5.93 9.77
CA GLN A 41 3.29 -6.76 10.92
C GLN A 41 2.86 -8.16 10.48
N VAL A 42 2.19 -8.27 9.33
CA VAL A 42 1.83 -9.56 8.77
C VAL A 42 3.07 -10.26 8.20
N TYR A 43 3.89 -9.53 7.46
CA TYR A 43 5.13 -10.04 6.88
C TYR A 43 6.10 -10.60 7.93
N GLU A 44 6.33 -9.88 9.03
CA GLU A 44 7.24 -10.29 10.11
C GLU A 44 6.72 -11.48 10.93
N LYS A 45 5.40 -11.64 11.04
CA LYS A 45 4.78 -12.69 11.86
C LYS A 45 4.61 -14.01 11.13
N THR A 46 4.51 -13.99 9.81
CA THR A 46 4.34 -15.23 9.04
C THR A 46 5.67 -15.98 8.92
N SER A 47 5.63 -17.29 9.13
CA SER A 47 6.74 -18.21 8.83
C SER A 47 6.56 -18.92 7.48
N ASP A 48 5.47 -18.64 6.77
CA ASP A 48 5.21 -19.20 5.44
C ASP A 48 6.01 -18.42 4.39
N GLU A 49 7.08 -19.03 3.90
CA GLU A 49 7.96 -18.46 2.88
C GLU A 49 7.24 -18.18 1.55
N LYS A 50 6.30 -19.04 1.15
CA LYS A 50 5.52 -18.80 -0.07
C LYS A 50 4.63 -17.58 0.10
N TYR A 51 4.03 -17.43 1.28
CA TYR A 51 3.22 -16.26 1.57
C TYR A 51 4.08 -14.98 1.63
N LYS A 52 5.30 -15.03 2.17
CA LYS A 52 6.23 -13.88 2.11
C LYS A 52 6.56 -13.47 0.67
N MET A 53 6.83 -14.43 -0.22
CA MET A 53 7.04 -14.14 -1.65
C MET A 53 5.82 -13.45 -2.26
N TYR A 54 4.63 -14.01 -2.01
CA TYR A 54 3.37 -13.44 -2.46
C TYR A 54 3.15 -12.01 -1.95
N LEU A 55 3.49 -11.73 -0.69
CA LEU A 55 3.38 -10.37 -0.13
C LEU A 55 4.33 -9.39 -0.82
N ILE A 56 5.54 -9.81 -1.16
CA ILE A 56 6.49 -8.99 -1.95
C ILE A 56 5.90 -8.71 -3.34
N GLU A 57 5.40 -9.74 -4.03
CA GLU A 57 4.77 -9.59 -5.35
C GLU A 57 3.56 -8.65 -5.29
N SER A 58 2.68 -8.84 -4.32
CA SER A 58 1.50 -7.99 -4.15
C SER A 58 1.87 -6.54 -3.88
N PHE A 59 2.93 -6.30 -3.10
CA PHE A 59 3.47 -4.96 -2.90
C PHE A 59 3.98 -4.35 -4.21
N LEU A 60 4.75 -5.10 -4.99
CA LEU A 60 5.26 -4.63 -6.28
C LEU A 60 4.13 -4.33 -7.26
N GLU A 61 3.12 -5.19 -7.33
CA GLU A 61 1.93 -5.01 -8.16
C GLU A 61 1.19 -3.72 -7.79
N MET A 62 1.03 -3.45 -6.49
CA MET A 62 0.43 -2.21 -6.00
C MET A 62 1.21 -0.98 -6.48
N VAL A 63 2.55 -0.99 -6.34
CA VAL A 63 3.41 0.12 -6.78
C VAL A 63 3.36 0.27 -8.30
N HIS A 64 3.48 -0.82 -9.05
CA HIS A 64 3.38 -0.86 -10.51
C HIS A 64 2.09 -0.23 -11.01
N ASN A 65 0.95 -0.66 -10.46
CA ASN A 65 -0.38 -0.17 -10.84
C ASN A 65 -0.56 1.32 -10.55
N ARG A 66 0.05 1.83 -9.47
CA ARG A 66 0.06 3.26 -9.16
C ARG A 66 0.90 4.03 -10.17
N THR A 67 2.13 3.57 -10.43
CA THR A 67 3.07 4.23 -11.32
C THR A 67 2.57 4.24 -12.77
N LYS A 68 1.90 3.18 -13.25
CA LYS A 68 1.25 3.16 -14.59
C LYS A 68 0.12 4.18 -14.75
N LYS A 69 -0.49 4.61 -13.64
CA LYS A 69 -1.48 5.69 -13.63
C LYS A 69 -0.83 7.08 -13.55
N LEU A 70 0.50 7.13 -13.67
CA LEU A 70 1.31 8.35 -13.60
C LEU A 70 1.20 9.03 -12.24
N ILE A 71 0.87 8.28 -11.18
CA ILE A 71 0.76 8.79 -9.82
C ILE A 71 2.08 8.54 -9.10
N ILE A 72 2.73 9.63 -8.67
CA ILE A 72 3.90 9.56 -7.80
C ILE A 72 3.52 9.82 -6.36
N ASP A 73 4.36 9.32 -5.46
CA ASP A 73 4.26 9.56 -4.03
C ASP A 73 5.47 10.35 -3.57
N ASP A 74 5.24 11.56 -3.06
CA ASP A 74 6.30 12.42 -2.55
C ASP A 74 6.44 12.36 -1.03
N ASP A 75 5.57 11.60 -0.34
CA ASP A 75 5.63 11.38 1.09
C ASP A 75 6.50 10.16 1.46
N ILE A 76 7.59 9.95 0.71
CA ILE A 76 8.52 8.84 0.95
C ILE A 76 9.50 9.20 2.07
N GLY A 77 8.93 9.58 3.21
CA GLY A 77 9.64 9.88 4.44
C GLY A 77 9.58 8.70 5.40
N LYS A 78 10.63 7.87 5.47
CA LYS A 78 11.03 6.95 6.57
C LYS A 78 9.98 5.98 7.17
N LYS A 79 8.72 6.02 6.79
CA LYS A 79 7.63 5.33 7.48
C LYS A 79 7.31 4.03 6.76
N ARG A 80 7.75 2.92 7.36
CA ARG A 80 7.31 1.54 7.05
C ARG A 80 5.80 1.31 7.23
N ARG A 81 4.98 2.33 7.49
CA ARG A 81 3.61 2.17 8.04
C ARG A 81 2.49 2.51 7.08
N ASN A 82 2.78 2.99 5.87
CA ASN A 82 1.73 3.43 4.94
C ASN A 82 1.30 2.33 3.98
N TRP A 83 1.60 1.07 4.29
CA TRP A 83 1.19 -0.09 3.52
C TRP A 83 0.40 -1.04 4.40
N GLY A 84 -0.74 -1.48 3.88
CA GLY A 84 -1.60 -2.45 4.52
C GLY A 84 -1.91 -3.63 3.62
N LEU A 85 -2.64 -4.59 4.17
CA LEU A 85 -3.24 -5.70 3.45
C LEU A 85 -4.75 -5.60 3.57
N PHE A 86 -5.42 -5.60 2.43
CA PHE A 86 -6.86 -5.69 2.32
C PHE A 86 -7.19 -6.90 1.44
N ASP A 87 -7.95 -7.86 1.98
CA ASP A 87 -8.21 -9.16 1.34
C ASP A 87 -6.92 -9.83 0.82
N ASN A 88 -5.89 -9.88 1.67
CA ASN A 88 -4.54 -10.39 1.41
C ASN A 88 -3.74 -9.64 0.32
N LYS A 89 -4.24 -8.54 -0.24
CA LYS A 89 -3.50 -7.74 -1.22
C LYS A 89 -2.93 -6.47 -0.63
N ALA A 90 -1.71 -6.11 -1.04
CA ALA A 90 -1.06 -4.88 -0.64
C ALA A 90 -1.85 -3.66 -1.13
N VAL A 91 -2.07 -2.71 -0.22
CA VAL A 91 -2.71 -1.43 -0.47
C VAL A 91 -1.94 -0.31 0.21
N THR A 92 -1.97 0.89 -0.37
CA THR A 92 -1.48 2.07 0.34
C THR A 92 -2.55 2.51 1.34
N ILE A 93 -2.14 2.79 2.57
CA ILE A 93 -2.97 3.38 3.62
C ILE A 93 -2.40 4.74 4.00
N ASP A 94 -3.24 5.64 4.49
CA ASP A 94 -2.84 7.01 4.83
C ASP A 94 -2.12 7.71 3.67
N ILE A 95 -2.84 7.81 2.54
CA ILE A 95 -2.33 8.42 1.30
C ILE A 95 -1.98 9.88 1.58
N GLY A 96 -0.68 10.18 1.52
CA GLY A 96 -0.14 11.52 1.69
C GLY A 96 -0.19 12.32 0.39
N ARG A 97 0.96 12.86 -0.02
CA ARG A 97 1.09 13.74 -1.18
C ARG A 97 1.24 12.97 -2.48
N TRP A 98 0.13 12.42 -2.95
CA TRP A 98 0.04 11.84 -4.28
C TRP A 98 -0.29 12.92 -5.30
N TYR A 99 0.43 12.92 -6.43
CA TYR A 99 0.11 13.78 -7.57
C TYR A 99 0.53 13.12 -8.87
N PHE A 100 -0.01 13.66 -9.95
CA PHE A 100 0.24 13.18 -11.30
C PHE A 100 1.56 13.73 -11.84
N ASP A 101 2.38 12.89 -12.46
CA ASP A 101 3.64 13.27 -13.10
C ASP A 101 3.80 12.55 -14.45
N GLU A 102 3.68 13.31 -15.54
CA GLU A 102 3.81 12.82 -16.92
C GLU A 102 5.18 12.20 -17.21
N LYS A 103 6.22 12.52 -16.43
CA LYS A 103 7.54 11.91 -16.60
C LYS A 103 7.50 10.40 -16.44
N LEU A 104 6.52 9.86 -15.71
CA LEU A 104 6.30 8.42 -15.56
C LEU A 104 5.88 7.72 -16.87
N GLN A 105 5.50 8.44 -17.92
CA GLN A 105 5.24 7.85 -19.24
C GLN A 105 6.54 7.32 -19.87
N THR A 106 7.69 7.85 -19.47
CA THR A 106 9.00 7.40 -19.98
C THR A 106 9.49 6.20 -19.18
N PRO A 107 10.18 5.22 -19.80
CA PRO A 107 10.80 4.10 -19.08
C PRO A 107 11.72 4.56 -17.94
N ALA A 108 12.47 5.65 -18.15
CA ALA A 108 13.36 6.22 -17.15
C ALA A 108 12.59 6.79 -15.93
N GLY A 109 11.49 7.50 -16.15
CA GLY A 109 10.65 8.04 -15.08
C GLY A 109 9.95 6.92 -14.29
N TYR A 110 9.35 5.98 -15.00
CA TYR A 110 8.71 4.80 -14.42
C TYR A 110 9.69 4.00 -13.55
N LYS A 111 10.86 3.64 -14.08
CA LYS A 111 11.90 2.89 -13.35
C LYS A 111 12.36 3.63 -12.11
N LYS A 112 12.58 4.94 -12.21
CA LYS A 112 12.98 5.78 -11.08
C LYS A 112 11.96 5.74 -9.95
N GLU A 113 10.66 5.84 -10.25
CA GLU A 113 9.62 5.81 -9.22
C GLU A 113 9.45 4.42 -8.60
N MET A 114 9.48 3.36 -9.40
CA MET A 114 9.45 1.99 -8.88
C MET A 114 10.60 1.72 -7.90
N ILE A 115 11.83 2.15 -8.23
CA ILE A 115 12.99 2.03 -7.34
C ILE A 115 12.80 2.88 -6.08
N LYS A 116 12.31 4.11 -6.22
CA LYS A 116 12.04 5.03 -5.10
C LYS A 116 11.04 4.42 -4.11
N ALA A 117 9.93 3.88 -4.60
CA ALA A 117 8.85 3.32 -3.80
C ALA A 117 9.24 2.02 -3.09
N THR A 118 10.10 1.21 -3.71
CA THR A 118 10.53 -0.09 -3.18
C THR A 118 11.73 -0.02 -2.25
N LYS A 119 12.40 1.14 -2.17
CA LYS A 119 13.61 1.37 -1.38
C LYS A 119 13.52 0.88 0.07
N ILE A 120 12.40 1.13 0.74
CA ILE A 120 12.22 0.75 2.17
C ILE A 120 12.07 -0.76 2.31
N LEU A 121 11.32 -1.42 1.41
CA LEU A 121 11.20 -2.87 1.39
C LEU A 121 12.55 -3.52 1.07
N LYS A 122 13.24 -3.03 0.03
CA LYS A 122 14.58 -3.50 -0.34
C LYS A 122 15.54 -3.43 0.84
N LYS A 123 15.63 -2.28 1.51
CA LYS A 123 16.51 -2.11 2.69
C LYS A 123 16.13 -3.06 3.82
N TYR A 124 14.84 -3.29 4.05
CA TYR A 124 14.39 -4.25 5.05
C TYR A 124 14.84 -5.67 4.73
N LEU A 125 14.66 -6.11 3.48
CA LEU A 125 15.09 -7.44 3.04
C LEU A 125 16.61 -7.59 3.10
N GLU A 126 17.38 -6.56 2.70
CA GLU A 126 18.85 -6.56 2.80
C GLU A 126 19.33 -6.78 4.25
N ASP A 127 18.61 -6.23 5.22
CA ASP A 127 18.98 -6.30 6.64
C ASP A 127 18.53 -7.59 7.33
N ASN A 128 17.43 -8.20 6.89
CA ASN A 128 16.76 -9.28 7.65
C ASN A 128 16.62 -10.59 6.86
N GLU A 129 16.45 -10.52 5.55
CA GLU A 129 16.15 -11.67 4.68
C GLU A 129 16.88 -11.54 3.32
N PRO A 130 18.23 -11.50 3.31
CA PRO A 130 19.02 -11.16 2.12
C PRO A 130 18.79 -12.11 0.93
N GLU A 131 18.40 -13.36 1.21
CA GLU A 131 18.08 -14.37 0.21
C GLU A 131 16.87 -14.01 -0.67
N LYS A 132 16.03 -13.07 -0.22
CA LYS A 132 14.84 -12.60 -0.94
C LYS A 132 15.12 -11.42 -1.89
N ILE A 133 16.35 -10.90 -1.88
CA ILE A 133 16.74 -9.77 -2.73
C ILE A 133 16.77 -10.14 -4.21
N SER A 134 17.22 -11.34 -4.56
CA SER A 134 17.15 -11.82 -5.95
C SER A 134 15.71 -11.84 -6.44
N PHE A 135 14.80 -12.41 -5.65
CA PHE A 135 13.37 -12.46 -5.96
C PHE A 135 12.75 -11.07 -6.14
N LEU A 136 13.09 -10.10 -5.28
CA LEU A 136 12.64 -8.71 -5.43
C LEU A 136 13.12 -8.10 -6.75
N ASN A 137 14.42 -8.23 -7.06
CA ASN A 137 15.01 -7.63 -8.25
C ASN A 137 14.48 -8.27 -9.53
N GLU A 138 14.36 -9.61 -9.58
CA GLU A 138 13.78 -10.32 -10.73
C GLU A 138 12.35 -9.86 -11.04
N ASN A 139 11.51 -9.66 -10.02
CA ASN A 139 10.16 -9.17 -10.23
C ASN A 139 10.11 -7.67 -10.62
N LEU A 140 11.06 -6.85 -10.15
CA LEU A 140 11.19 -5.48 -10.63
C LEU A 140 11.59 -5.42 -12.10
N ASP A 141 12.54 -6.25 -12.51
CA ASP A 141 13.00 -6.31 -13.90
C ASP A 141 11.88 -6.75 -14.85
N LYS A 142 11.05 -7.74 -14.46
CA LYS A 142 9.82 -8.09 -15.20
C LYS A 142 8.91 -6.88 -15.43
N TYR A 143 8.70 -6.05 -14.41
CA TYR A 143 7.87 -4.85 -14.56
C TYR A 143 8.53 -3.75 -15.39
N PHE A 144 9.86 -3.68 -15.42
CA PHE A 144 10.58 -2.77 -16.31
C PHE A 144 10.44 -3.20 -17.77
N GLU A 145 10.66 -4.49 -18.05
CA GLU A 145 10.50 -5.09 -19.37
C GLU A 145 9.05 -4.96 -19.88
N GLU A 146 8.06 -5.26 -19.02
CA GLU A 146 6.63 -5.09 -19.36
C GLU A 146 6.33 -3.63 -19.71
N PHE A 147 6.80 -2.67 -18.91
CA PHE A 147 6.52 -1.27 -19.19
C PHE A 147 7.16 -0.82 -20.50
N GLU A 148 8.41 -1.21 -20.74
CA GLU A 148 9.13 -0.91 -21.98
C GLU A 148 8.43 -1.50 -23.21
N SER A 149 7.89 -2.72 -23.12
CA SER A 149 7.20 -3.37 -24.25
C SER A 149 5.86 -2.75 -24.62
N HIS A 150 5.24 -1.94 -23.75
CA HIS A 150 3.95 -1.29 -24.00
C HIS A 150 4.07 0.16 -24.47
N VAL A 151 5.27 0.74 -24.42
CA VAL A 151 5.56 2.12 -24.83
C VAL A 151 5.90 2.22 -26.33
N PHE A 152 6.07 1.08 -27.02
CA PHE A 152 6.38 0.99 -28.46
C PHE A 152 5.33 0.22 -29.25
#